data_AF-K6VQM5-F1
#
_entry.id   AF-K6VQM5-F1
#
_cell.length_a   1.000
_cell.length_b   1.000
_cell.length_c   1.000
_cell.angle_alpha   90.00
_cell.angle_beta   90.00
_cell.angle_gamma   90.00
#
_symmetry.space_group_name_H-M   'P 1'
#
loop_
_entity.id
_entity.type
_entity.pdbx_description
1 polymer ?
#
loop_
_entity_poly.entity_id
_entity_poly.type
_entity_poly.pdbx_seq_one_letter_code
_entity_poly.pdbx_strand_id
1 'polypeptide(L)'
;MHWNVVPFPVAGEKNGGSTPSERARAVRWTREVVDLLPNLEIVLLLGAAARDGWTRAGVNRSGVYVPGGNIPHCSMRGLNTAGGRERFEDAIGDVAQRLRPNG
;
A
#
# COMPACT_ATOMS: atom_id res chain seq x y z
N MET A 1 -2.46 -5.26 -9.99
CA MET A 1 -3.76 -4.69 -9.57
C MET A 1 -3.45 -3.49 -8.67
N HIS A 2 -4.16 -2.36 -8.82
CA HIS A 2 -4.00 -1.18 -7.96
C HIS A 2 -5.23 -1.04 -7.06
N TRP A 3 -5.02 -0.81 -5.77
CA TRP A 3 -6.08 -0.70 -4.77
C TRP A 3 -5.81 0.43 -3.79
N ASN A 4 -6.85 1.20 -3.46
CA ASN A 4 -6.80 2.21 -2.41
C ASN A 4 -7.31 1.62 -1.11
N VAL A 5 -6.55 1.80 -0.03
CA VAL A 5 -6.95 1.34 1.31
C VAL A 5 -8.25 1.98 1.82
N VAL A 6 -8.66 3.10 1.19
CA VAL A 6 -10.00 3.69 1.34
C VAL A 6 -10.67 3.71 -0.03
N PRO A 7 -11.54 2.73 -0.33
CA PRO A 7 -12.11 2.53 -1.67
C PRO A 7 -13.42 3.30 -1.87
N PHE A 8 -13.59 4.43 -1.19
CA PHE A 8 -14.77 5.30 -1.27
C PHE A 8 -14.36 6.77 -1.23
N PRO A 9 -15.23 7.69 -1.69
CA PRO A 9 -14.95 9.12 -1.58
C PRO A 9 -14.66 9.53 -0.13
N VAL A 10 -13.56 10.23 0.06
CA VAL A 10 -13.14 10.73 1.38
C VAL A 10 -13.59 12.16 1.57
N ALA A 11 -14.07 12.50 2.77
CA ALA A 11 -14.22 13.90 3.17
C ALA A 11 -12.84 14.58 3.27
N GLY A 12 -11.82 13.77 3.58
CA GLY A 12 -10.42 14.13 3.50
C GLY A 12 -9.92 15.02 4.64
N GLU A 13 -8.61 15.01 4.87
CA GLU A 13 -7.92 16.13 5.48
C GLU A 13 -7.84 17.30 4.48
N LYS A 14 -7.44 18.50 4.95
CA LYS A 14 -7.32 19.75 4.15
C LYS A 14 -6.53 19.60 2.83
N ASN A 15 -5.83 18.48 2.62
CA ASN A 15 -4.99 18.15 1.47
C ASN A 15 -5.33 16.79 0.79
N GLY A 16 -6.55 16.27 0.93
CA GLY A 16 -7.06 15.13 0.16
C GLY A 16 -6.57 13.74 0.60
N GLY A 17 -6.01 13.61 1.79
CA GLY A 17 -5.72 12.30 2.41
C GLY A 17 -6.92 11.80 3.22
N SER A 18 -7.11 10.49 3.33
CA SER A 18 -8.15 9.93 4.21
C SER A 18 -7.89 10.27 5.68
N THR A 19 -8.94 10.25 6.49
CA THR A 19 -8.87 10.36 7.96
C THR A 19 -8.63 8.99 8.60
N PRO A 20 -8.20 8.94 9.88
CA PRO A 20 -8.08 7.68 10.61
C PRO A 20 -9.40 6.89 10.72
N SER A 21 -10.53 7.56 10.90
CA SER A 21 -11.85 6.91 11.00
C SER A 21 -12.29 6.33 9.65
N GLU A 22 -12.02 7.01 8.55
CA GLU A 22 -12.25 6.47 7.20
C GLU A 22 -11.40 5.23 6.94
N ARG A 23 -10.11 5.22 7.34
CA ARG A 23 -9.27 4.02 7.24
C ARG A 23 -9.75 2.88 8.12
N ALA A 24 -10.21 3.17 9.34
CA ALA A 24 -10.80 2.17 10.21
C ALA A 24 -12.08 1.56 9.61
N ARG A 25 -12.96 2.38 9.05
CA ARG A 25 -14.16 1.92 8.33
C ARG A 25 -13.78 1.07 7.12
N ALA A 26 -12.72 1.44 6.41
CA ALA A 26 -12.30 0.80 5.18
C ALA A 26 -11.67 -0.59 5.36
N VAL A 27 -11.27 -0.96 6.58
CA VAL A 27 -10.61 -2.25 6.91
C VAL A 27 -11.32 -3.45 6.28
N ARG A 28 -12.66 -3.51 6.33
CA ARG A 28 -13.42 -4.65 5.83
C ARG A 28 -13.13 -4.95 4.36
N TRP A 29 -13.02 -3.91 3.53
CA TRP A 29 -12.78 -4.09 2.10
C TRP A 29 -11.33 -4.48 1.79
N THR A 30 -10.37 -4.04 2.59
CA THR A 30 -8.99 -4.53 2.48
C THR A 30 -8.90 -6.03 2.78
N ARG A 31 -9.70 -6.54 3.73
CA ARG A 31 -9.76 -7.98 3.99
C ARG A 31 -10.43 -8.72 2.84
N GLU A 32 -11.61 -8.26 2.42
CA GLU A 32 -12.37 -8.86 1.31
C GLU A 32 -11.54 -8.93 0.02
N VAL A 33 -10.81 -7.86 -0.34
CA VAL A 33 -9.99 -7.88 -1.57
C VAL A 33 -8.81 -8.84 -1.47
N VAL A 34 -8.21 -9.01 -0.29
CA VAL A 34 -7.15 -10.00 -0.08
C VAL A 34 -7.70 -11.42 -0.18
N ASP A 35 -8.89 -11.67 0.36
CA ASP A 35 -9.54 -12.97 0.30
C ASP A 35 -9.87 -13.37 -1.15
N LEU A 36 -10.23 -12.40 -2.00
CA LEU A 36 -10.48 -12.59 -3.43
C LEU A 36 -9.22 -12.85 -4.26
N LEU A 37 -8.03 -12.68 -3.70
CA LEU A 37 -6.74 -12.88 -4.38
C LEU A 37 -6.03 -14.11 -3.80
N PRO A 38 -6.42 -15.34 -4.20
CA PRO A 38 -5.88 -16.58 -3.63
C PRO A 38 -4.36 -16.74 -3.86
N ASN A 39 -3.85 -16.13 -4.91
CA ASN A 39 -2.44 -16.18 -5.31
C ASN A 39 -1.72 -14.84 -5.03
N LEU A 40 -2.17 -14.08 -4.02
CA LEU A 40 -1.49 -12.85 -3.62
C LEU A 40 -0.12 -13.19 -3.02
N GLU A 41 0.95 -12.74 -3.68
CA GLU A 41 2.33 -12.98 -3.25
C GLU A 41 2.99 -11.72 -2.69
N ILE A 42 2.66 -10.53 -3.22
CA ILE A 42 3.33 -9.27 -2.88
C ILE A 42 2.29 -8.17 -2.66
N VAL A 43 2.46 -7.38 -1.60
CA VAL A 43 1.70 -6.15 -1.36
C VAL A 43 2.66 -4.97 -1.18
N LEU A 44 2.67 -4.07 -2.18
CA LEU A 44 3.46 -2.83 -2.13
C LEU A 44 2.63 -1.69 -1.55
N LEU A 45 3.02 -1.20 -0.36
CA LEU A 45 2.30 -0.14 0.35
C LEU A 45 2.88 1.24 0.04
N LEU A 46 2.11 2.08 -0.64
CA LEU A 46 2.56 3.40 -1.09
C LEU A 46 2.04 4.52 -0.17
N GLY A 47 2.93 5.06 0.64
CA GLY A 47 2.64 6.17 1.55
C GLY A 47 2.02 5.77 2.90
N ALA A 48 1.89 6.77 3.78
CA ALA A 48 1.51 6.55 5.17
C ALA A 48 0.08 6.02 5.34
N ALA A 49 -0.87 6.50 4.53
CA ALA A 49 -2.25 6.06 4.59
C ALA A 49 -2.40 4.56 4.24
N ALA A 50 -1.71 4.10 3.19
CA ALA A 50 -1.70 2.69 2.79
C ALA A 50 -1.12 1.80 3.88
N ARG A 51 0.01 2.21 4.49
CA ARG A 51 0.60 1.49 5.63
C ARG A 51 -0.33 1.41 6.83
N ASP A 52 -0.90 2.55 7.25
CA ASP A 52 -1.81 2.59 8.39
C ASP A 52 -3.04 1.70 8.15
N GLY A 53 -3.67 1.78 6.98
CA GLY A 53 -4.85 0.96 6.70
C GLY A 53 -4.53 -0.53 6.57
N TRP A 54 -3.36 -0.91 6.01
CA TRP A 54 -2.90 -2.30 5.99
C TRP A 54 -2.68 -2.84 7.41
N THR A 55 -1.99 -2.08 8.26
CA THR A 55 -1.78 -2.43 9.67
C THR A 55 -3.10 -2.62 10.41
N ARG A 56 -4.07 -1.70 10.22
CA ARG A 56 -5.41 -1.82 10.82
C ARG A 56 -6.17 -3.05 10.32
N ALA A 57 -5.98 -3.42 9.06
CA ALA A 57 -6.63 -4.59 8.50
C ALA A 57 -6.18 -5.87 9.19
N GLY A 58 -4.97 -5.90 9.75
CA GLY A 58 -4.45 -7.06 10.48
C GLY A 58 -4.40 -8.32 9.61
N VAL A 59 -4.16 -8.14 8.31
CA VAL A 59 -4.07 -9.24 7.35
C VAL A 59 -2.81 -10.04 7.68
N ASN A 60 -2.99 -11.29 8.10
CA ASN A 60 -1.91 -12.23 8.37
C ASN A 60 -2.01 -13.41 7.41
N ARG A 61 -1.46 -13.25 6.20
CA ARG A 61 -1.44 -14.28 5.16
C ARG A 61 -0.03 -14.81 4.98
N SER A 62 0.16 -16.10 5.23
CA SER A 62 1.45 -16.77 5.07
C SER A 62 1.98 -16.61 3.65
N GLY A 63 3.25 -16.24 3.52
CA GLY A 63 3.92 -16.12 2.22
C GLY A 63 3.69 -14.78 1.50
N VAL A 64 2.84 -13.87 2.02
CA VAL A 64 2.73 -12.52 1.44
C VAL A 64 3.93 -11.68 1.84
N TYR A 65 4.69 -11.25 0.85
CA TYR A 65 5.78 -10.30 1.02
C TYR A 65 5.26 -8.86 1.00
N VAL A 66 5.63 -8.09 2.02
CA VAL A 66 5.35 -6.66 2.09
C VAL A 66 6.69 -5.94 2.25
N PRO A 67 7.19 -5.21 1.24
CA PRO A 67 8.42 -4.44 1.35
C PRO A 67 8.37 -3.52 2.57
N GLY A 68 9.43 -3.56 3.37
CA GLY A 68 9.59 -2.70 4.53
C GLY A 68 9.89 -1.25 4.15
N GLY A 69 9.81 -0.36 5.14
CA GLY A 69 10.29 1.01 5.02
C GLY A 69 9.23 2.07 4.66
N ASN A 70 9.70 3.31 4.55
CA ASN A 70 8.86 4.49 4.39
C ASN A 70 8.65 4.85 2.91
N ILE A 71 8.24 3.88 2.09
CA ILE A 71 8.00 4.06 0.64
C ILE A 71 6.94 5.17 0.44
N PRO A 72 7.23 6.23 -0.32
CA PRO A 72 6.30 7.33 -0.48
C PRO A 72 5.11 6.94 -1.38
N HIS A 73 4.06 7.75 -1.33
CA HIS A 73 2.99 7.66 -2.32
C HIS A 73 3.52 8.15 -3.69
N CYS A 74 3.10 7.51 -4.78
CA CYS A 74 3.57 7.82 -6.15
C CYS A 74 3.08 9.17 -6.72
N SER A 75 2.30 9.95 -5.95
CA SER A 75 1.96 11.33 -6.31
C SER A 75 3.19 12.25 -6.30
N MET A 76 3.15 13.35 -7.06
CA MET A 76 4.16 14.42 -7.03
C MET A 76 4.53 14.87 -5.61
N ARG A 77 3.54 15.03 -4.73
CA ARG A 77 3.78 15.39 -3.32
C ARG A 77 4.65 14.38 -2.57
N GLY A 78 4.49 13.10 -2.86
CA GLY A 78 5.29 12.04 -2.22
C GLY A 78 6.67 11.90 -2.86
N LEU A 79 6.73 11.90 -4.20
CA LEU A 79 7.98 11.72 -4.94
C LEU A 79 8.95 12.90 -4.79
N ASN A 80 8.44 14.13 -4.63
CA ASN A 80 9.26 15.34 -4.45
C ASN A 80 9.78 15.53 -3.01
N THR A 81 9.58 14.57 -2.11
CA THR A 81 10.25 14.59 -0.80
C THR A 81 11.73 14.21 -0.94
N ALA A 82 12.56 14.57 0.03
CA ALA A 82 13.98 14.20 0.02
C ALA A 82 14.15 12.68 -0.10
N GLY A 83 14.89 12.22 -1.13
CA GLY A 83 15.05 10.80 -1.46
C GLY A 83 13.74 10.07 -1.77
N GLY A 84 12.65 10.78 -2.06
CA GLY A 84 11.33 10.18 -2.29
C GLY A 84 11.31 9.32 -3.55
N ARG A 85 11.83 9.85 -4.66
CA ARG A 85 11.89 9.13 -5.93
C ARG A 85 12.80 7.90 -5.84
N GLU A 86 14.01 8.04 -5.30
CA GLU A 86 14.94 6.93 -5.11
C GLU A 86 14.31 5.78 -4.31
N ARG A 87 13.76 6.06 -3.13
CA ARG A 87 13.09 5.03 -2.30
C ARG A 87 11.88 4.38 -2.99
N PHE A 88 11.18 5.11 -3.86
CA PHE A 88 10.10 4.53 -4.64
C PHE A 88 10.65 3.59 -5.71
N GLU A 89 11.62 4.04 -6.50
CA GLU A 89 12.24 3.23 -7.56
C GLU A 89 12.93 1.98 -6.98
N ASP A 90 13.61 2.09 -5.83
CA ASP A 90 14.20 0.95 -5.13
C ASP A 90 13.17 -0.09 -4.72
N ALA A 91 12.02 0.35 -4.20
CA ALA A 91 10.93 -0.54 -3.83
C ALA A 91 10.31 -1.22 -5.05
N ILE A 92 10.19 -0.50 -6.17
CA ILE A 92 9.76 -1.09 -7.45
C ILE A 92 10.80 -2.12 -7.92
N GLY A 93 12.09 -1.82 -7.80
CA GLY A 93 13.20 -2.72 -8.13
C GLY A 93 13.17 -4.02 -7.32
N ASP A 94 13.00 -3.94 -5.99
CA ASP A 94 12.87 -5.11 -5.11
C ASP A 94 11.66 -5.98 -5.48
N VAL A 95 10.49 -5.37 -5.70
CA VAL A 95 9.29 -6.11 -6.14
C VAL A 95 9.53 -6.76 -7.50
N ALA A 96 10.13 -6.03 -8.45
CA ALA A 96 10.41 -6.56 -9.78
C ALA A 96 11.40 -7.73 -9.76
N GLN A 97 12.41 -7.70 -8.88
CA GLN A 97 13.34 -8.81 -8.71
C GLN A 97 12.64 -10.07 -8.20
N ARG A 98 11.69 -9.93 -7.28
CA ARG A 98 10.93 -11.05 -6.71
C ARG A 98 9.91 -11.66 -7.66
N LEU A 99 9.38 -10.87 -8.59
CA LEU A 99 8.46 -11.35 -9.62
C LEU A 99 9.15 -12.11 -10.75
N ARG A 100 10.49 -12.06 -10.84
CA ARG A 100 11.20 -12.84 -11.86
C ARG A 100 11.03 -14.33 -11.52
N PRO A 101 10.63 -15.17 -12.48
CA PRO A 101 10.65 -16.61 -12.28
C PRO A 101 12.07 -17.01 -11.87
N ASN A 102 12.20 -17.84 -10.83
CA ASN A 102 13.45 -18.57 -10.65
C ASN A 102 13.67 -19.35 -11.96
N GLY A 103 14.78 -19.07 -12.64
CA GLY A 103 15.13 -19.72 -13.90
C GLY A 103 15.25 -21.23 -13.77
#